data_AF-A0A931X7L0-F1
#
_entry.id   AF-A0A931X7L0-F1
#
_cell.length_a   1.000
_cell.length_b   1.000
_cell.length_c   1.000
_cell.angle_alpha   90.00
_cell.angle_beta   90.00
_cell.angle_gamma   90.00
#
_symmetry.space_group_name_H-M   'P 1'
#
loop_
_entity.id
_entity.type
_entity.pdbx_description
1 polymer ?
#
loop_
_entity_poly.entity_id
_entity_poly.type
_entity_poly.pdbx_seq_one_letter_code
_entity_poly.pdbx_strand_id
1 'polypeptide(L)'
;MNRLPRIMDLGAGSAGWGFYLCARKELRSGRSGDFLSVVLQDNSGQITAKVFQDVDVLRGEFDAGEFVKVLGRGSVYNQRLELVLDKIRRVQERDRSDGFREEDCIPCAPRPIEEMWGELEALVAREARNPWVRELLSRVLAKYGERLRVWPAAQMVHHAYRGGLLEHVLKMAEVAVPLARAYGADADLVLAGALLHDIGKLEELDYECVAQYSTAGNLLGHITLGAQIVRDEASRIEGFPEALIVQISHLVLSHHGSKEFGSPVEPMTVEAFILAAVDDLDAKIHQVRRHVAEDEGEGDFTGYHPRLRRVLFKPSGR
;
A
#
# COMPACT_ATOMS: atom_id res chain seq x y z
N MET A 1 25.80 19.10 11.93
CA MET A 1 25.83 17.65 11.60
C MET A 1 25.03 17.44 10.34
N ASN A 2 25.53 16.62 9.42
CA ASN A 2 24.87 16.37 8.15
C ASN A 2 23.73 15.37 8.31
N ARG A 3 22.76 15.42 7.40
CA ARG A 3 21.70 14.41 7.29
C ARG A 3 22.31 13.13 6.72
N LEU A 4 21.90 11.97 7.23
CA LEU A 4 22.27 10.69 6.63
C LEU A 4 21.70 10.61 5.20
N PRO A 5 22.41 9.98 4.26
CA PRO A 5 21.86 9.68 2.94
C PRO A 5 20.72 8.65 3.05
N ARG A 6 20.02 8.42 1.93
CA ARG A 6 19.04 7.34 1.82
C ARG A 6 19.68 6.00 2.12
N ILE A 7 18.90 5.05 2.63
CA ILE A 7 19.39 3.73 3.02
C ILE A 7 20.14 3.04 1.88
N MET A 8 19.64 3.11 0.65
CA MET A 8 20.31 2.53 -0.52
C MET A 8 21.70 3.12 -0.81
N ASP A 9 21.97 4.34 -0.34
CA ASP A 9 23.22 5.08 -0.56
C ASP A 9 24.11 5.11 0.71
N LEU A 10 23.72 4.40 1.78
CA LEU A 10 24.52 4.34 3.00
C LEU A 10 25.82 3.57 2.77
N GLY A 11 26.89 4.05 3.42
CA GLY A 11 28.18 3.38 3.45
C GLY A 11 28.77 3.36 4.85
N ALA A 12 29.88 2.64 5.02
CA ALA A 12 30.57 2.47 6.31
C ALA A 12 31.07 3.80 6.92
N GLY A 13 31.26 4.84 6.11
CA GLY A 13 31.68 6.17 6.56
C GLY A 13 30.55 7.17 6.77
N SER A 14 29.29 6.79 6.49
CA SER A 14 28.14 7.68 6.65
C SER A 14 27.94 7.99 8.13
N ALA A 15 27.83 9.26 8.51
CA ALA A 15 27.51 9.66 9.87
C ALA A 15 26.65 10.91 9.86
N GLY A 16 25.64 10.94 10.72
CA GLY A 16 24.67 12.03 10.71
C GLY A 16 23.37 11.68 11.38
N TRP A 17 22.38 12.55 11.17
CA TRP A 17 21.03 12.36 11.68
C TRP A 17 20.04 12.09 10.55
N GLY A 18 18.93 11.43 10.84
CA GLY A 18 17.90 11.14 9.84
C GLY A 18 16.56 10.81 10.48
N PHE A 19 15.52 10.74 9.65
CA PHE A 19 14.19 10.30 10.04
C PHE A 19 13.91 8.97 9.36
N TYR A 20 13.36 8.02 10.12
CA TYR A 20 13.09 6.67 9.66
C TYR A 20 11.82 6.14 10.33
N LEU A 21 11.19 5.14 9.72
CA LEU A 21 10.22 4.29 10.40
C LEU A 21 10.97 3.21 11.20
N CYS A 22 10.61 2.98 12.45
CA CYS A 22 11.09 1.84 13.23
C CYS A 22 10.28 0.58 12.85
N ALA A 23 10.66 -0.13 11.77
CA ALA A 23 9.90 -1.28 11.27
C ALA A 23 9.89 -2.48 12.25
N ARG A 24 10.97 -2.69 13.01
CA ARG A 24 11.07 -3.75 14.02
C ARG A 24 11.98 -3.32 15.15
N LYS A 25 11.66 -3.73 16.37
CA LYS A 25 12.46 -3.48 17.57
C LYS A 25 12.59 -4.76 18.38
N GLU A 26 13.82 -5.12 18.74
CA GLU A 26 14.12 -6.28 19.57
C GLU A 26 15.17 -5.97 20.61
N LEU A 27 14.95 -6.39 21.85
CA LEU A 27 15.99 -6.44 22.86
C LEU A 27 16.79 -7.73 22.68
N ARG A 28 18.11 -7.62 22.53
CA ARG A 28 19.01 -8.76 22.39
C ARG A 28 20.15 -8.66 23.39
N SER A 29 20.58 -9.81 23.90
CA SER A 29 21.74 -9.88 24.80
C SER A 29 23.01 -10.18 24.00
N GLY A 30 24.02 -9.33 24.18
CA GLY A 30 25.35 -9.48 23.60
C GLY A 30 26.41 -9.79 24.64
N ARG A 31 27.67 -9.94 24.19
CA ARG A 31 28.82 -10.16 25.09
C ARG A 31 29.10 -9.00 26.05
N SER A 32 28.66 -7.80 25.70
CA SER A 32 28.92 -6.56 26.44
C SER A 32 27.70 -6.03 27.18
N GLY A 33 26.64 -6.84 27.29
CA GLY A 33 25.34 -6.44 27.84
C GLY A 33 24.23 -6.47 26.78
N ASP A 34 23.04 -6.05 27.20
CA ASP A 34 21.87 -5.95 26.32
C ASP A 34 22.02 -4.77 25.34
N PHE A 35 21.46 -4.93 24.15
CA PHE A 35 21.41 -3.91 23.12
C PHE A 35 20.06 -3.98 22.37
N LEU A 36 19.62 -2.84 21.83
CA LEU A 36 18.45 -2.82 20.96
C LEU A 36 18.90 -3.07 19.52
N SER A 37 18.31 -4.09 18.90
CA SER A 37 18.38 -4.32 17.45
C SER A 37 17.11 -3.75 16.84
N VAL A 38 17.27 -2.73 16.01
CA VAL A 38 16.17 -2.01 15.35
C VAL A 38 16.30 -2.18 13.85
N VAL A 39 15.21 -2.39 13.14
CA VAL A 39 15.18 -2.28 11.67
C VAL A 39 14.60 -0.92 11.33
N LEU A 40 15.43 -0.05 10.74
CA LEU A 40 15.02 1.26 10.26
C LEU A 40 14.62 1.15 8.79
N GLN A 41 13.58 1.89 8.42
CA GLN A 41 13.08 1.94 7.05
C GLN A 41 12.99 3.39 6.57
N ASP A 42 13.33 3.60 5.32
CA ASP A 42 13.00 4.79 4.54
C ASP A 42 12.33 4.38 3.20
N ASN A 43 12.06 5.34 2.32
CA ASN A 43 11.46 5.05 1.01
C ASN A 43 12.38 4.31 0.03
N SER A 44 13.65 4.11 0.36
CA SER A 44 14.65 3.41 -0.47
C SER A 44 14.95 1.98 0.01
N GLY A 45 14.62 1.64 1.26
CA GLY A 45 14.83 0.29 1.77
C GLY A 45 14.82 0.19 3.28
N GLN A 46 15.42 -0.91 3.78
CA GLN A 46 15.56 -1.18 5.20
C GLN A 46 17.02 -1.42 5.58
N ILE A 47 17.41 -1.00 6.79
CA ILE A 47 18.73 -1.25 7.35
C ILE A 47 18.63 -1.68 8.82
N THR A 48 19.51 -2.61 9.22
CA THR A 48 19.63 -2.98 10.64
C THR A 48 20.45 -1.91 11.36
N ALA A 49 19.94 -1.45 12.50
CA ALA A 49 20.58 -0.50 13.38
C ALA A 49 20.70 -1.07 14.80
N LYS A 50 21.78 -0.74 15.50
CA LYS A 50 22.06 -1.19 16.86
C LYS A 50 22.24 -0.01 17.79
N VAL A 51 21.63 -0.10 18.97
CA VAL A 51 21.79 0.86 20.07
C VAL A 51 22.38 0.12 21.26
N PHE A 52 23.55 0.54 21.71
CA PHE A 52 24.26 -0.08 22.83
C PHE A 52 24.21 0.73 24.13
N GLN A 53 23.88 2.02 24.04
CA GLN A 53 23.81 2.93 25.20
C GLN A 53 22.36 3.20 25.56
N ASP A 54 22.11 3.49 26.85
CA ASP A 54 20.80 3.88 27.39
C ASP A 54 19.65 2.94 27.03
N VAL A 55 19.94 1.64 26.87
CA VAL A 55 19.01 0.61 26.41
C VAL A 55 17.75 0.55 27.29
N ASP A 56 17.91 0.64 28.61
CA ASP A 56 16.78 0.61 29.55
C ASP A 56 15.83 1.80 29.38
N VAL A 57 16.37 2.98 29.02
CA VAL A 57 15.57 4.19 28.79
C VAL A 57 14.90 4.13 27.42
N LEU A 58 15.68 3.83 26.38
CA LEU A 58 15.24 3.81 24.99
C LEU A 58 14.28 2.65 24.69
N ARG A 59 14.26 1.61 25.53
CA ARG A 59 13.27 0.54 25.45
C ARG A 59 11.83 1.07 25.58
N GLY A 60 11.59 2.10 26.39
CA GLY A 60 10.26 2.67 26.61
C GLY A 60 9.96 3.96 25.84
N GLU A 61 10.94 4.54 25.14
CA GLU A 61 10.79 5.85 24.49
C GLU A 61 10.10 5.79 23.11
N PHE A 62 10.17 4.65 22.43
CA PHE A 62 9.54 4.43 21.13
C PHE A 62 9.21 2.96 20.90
N ASP A 63 8.27 2.66 20.03
CA ASP A 63 7.89 1.29 19.67
C ASP A 63 8.03 0.99 18.17
N ALA A 64 7.96 -0.30 17.83
CA ALA A 64 7.90 -0.71 16.43
C ALA A 64 6.63 -0.12 15.78
N GLY A 65 6.84 0.50 14.64
CA GLY A 65 5.86 1.30 13.93
C GLY A 65 6.00 2.79 14.14
N GLU A 66 6.70 3.29 15.14
CA GLU A 66 6.79 4.75 15.27
C GLU A 66 7.86 5.36 14.34
N PHE A 67 7.62 6.60 13.89
CA PHE A 67 8.65 7.39 13.24
C PHE A 67 9.68 7.87 14.27
N VAL A 68 10.95 7.67 13.96
CA VAL A 68 12.06 7.98 14.84
C VAL A 68 13.05 8.94 14.19
N LYS A 69 13.57 9.88 14.98
CA LYS A 69 14.73 10.68 14.62
C LYS A 69 15.96 10.01 15.21
N VAL A 70 16.93 9.70 14.37
CA VAL A 70 18.14 9.00 14.77
C VAL A 70 19.36 9.88 14.56
N LEU A 71 20.39 9.64 15.35
CA LEU A 71 21.76 10.09 15.15
C LEU A 71 22.64 8.85 15.21
N GLY A 72 23.44 8.62 14.18
CA GLY A 72 24.29 7.44 14.14
C GLY A 72 25.29 7.44 13.00
N ARG A 73 25.96 6.31 12.88
CA ARG A 73 27.03 6.08 11.91
C ARG A 73 26.95 4.70 11.30
N GLY A 74 27.32 4.62 10.02
CA GLY A 74 27.53 3.37 9.31
C GLY A 74 28.63 2.55 9.95
N SER A 75 28.45 1.24 9.94
CA SER A 75 29.41 0.26 10.42
C SER A 75 29.26 -1.00 9.59
N VAL A 76 30.37 -1.66 9.28
CA VAL A 76 30.32 -2.98 8.63
C VAL A 76 30.63 -4.04 9.69
N TYR A 77 29.69 -4.95 9.90
CA TYR A 77 29.82 -6.07 10.82
C TYR A 77 29.47 -7.37 10.10
N ASN A 78 30.35 -8.37 10.16
CA ASN A 78 30.20 -9.64 9.42
C ASN A 78 29.86 -9.44 7.93
N GLN A 79 30.59 -8.53 7.25
CA GLN A 79 30.40 -8.18 5.84
C GLN A 79 29.02 -7.57 5.50
N ARG A 80 28.21 -7.20 6.51
CA ARG A 80 26.95 -6.50 6.32
C ARG A 80 27.04 -5.07 6.83
N LEU A 81 26.46 -4.14 6.08
CA LEU A 81 26.31 -2.76 6.51
C LEU A 81 25.18 -2.67 7.54
N GLU A 82 25.47 -2.01 8.65
CA GLU A 82 24.54 -1.72 9.73
C GLU A 82 24.75 -0.27 10.21
N LEU A 83 23.79 0.29 10.93
CA LEU A 83 23.96 1.57 11.64
C LEU A 83 24.23 1.31 13.13
N VAL A 84 25.17 2.05 13.71
CA VAL A 84 25.31 2.18 15.16
C VAL A 84 24.74 3.53 15.55
N LEU A 85 23.70 3.52 16.38
CA LEU A 85 22.99 4.74 16.77
C LEU A 85 23.53 5.25 18.11
N ASP A 86 23.86 6.54 18.12
CA ASP A 86 24.23 7.27 19.32
C ASP A 86 22.99 7.83 20.02
N LYS A 87 21.97 8.23 19.25
CA LYS A 87 20.68 8.69 19.77
C LYS A 87 19.53 8.22 18.89
N ILE A 88 18.41 7.89 19.51
CA ILE A 88 17.15 7.58 18.85
C ILE A 88 16.02 8.10 19.73
N ARG A 89 15.02 8.72 19.12
CA ARG A 89 13.80 9.14 19.82
C ARG A 89 12.62 9.16 18.87
N ARG A 90 11.41 9.13 19.42
CA ARG A 90 10.19 9.38 18.64
C ARG A 90 10.19 10.76 18.01
N VAL A 91 9.71 10.86 16.78
CA VAL A 91 9.47 12.12 16.08
C VAL A 91 8.40 12.92 16.81
N GLN A 92 8.54 14.24 16.81
CA GLN A 92 7.58 15.19 17.38
C GLN A 92 7.17 16.19 16.31
N GLU A 93 6.04 16.90 16.51
CA GLU A 93 5.53 17.85 15.51
C GLU A 93 6.56 18.92 15.09
N ARG A 94 7.39 19.36 16.05
CA ARG A 94 8.53 20.28 15.79
C ARG A 94 9.54 19.76 14.77
N ASP A 95 9.62 18.45 14.54
CA ASP A 95 10.56 17.90 13.55
C ASP A 95 10.10 18.13 12.11
N ARG A 96 8.83 18.52 11.87
CA ARG A 96 8.38 18.94 10.52
C ARG A 96 9.15 20.17 10.03
N SER A 97 9.52 21.10 10.92
CA SER A 97 10.38 22.23 10.54
C SER A 97 11.81 21.81 10.20
N ASP A 98 12.25 20.64 10.70
CA ASP A 98 13.54 20.04 10.35
C ASP A 98 13.46 19.18 9.07
N GLY A 99 12.31 19.21 8.37
CA GLY A 99 12.09 18.48 7.12
C GLY A 99 11.72 17.01 7.32
N PHE A 100 11.06 16.67 8.44
CA PHE A 100 10.39 15.38 8.60
C PHE A 100 9.15 15.31 7.70
N ARG A 101 9.10 14.29 6.85
CA ARG A 101 7.92 13.90 6.09
C ARG A 101 7.77 12.39 6.21
N GLU A 102 6.58 11.93 6.56
CA GLU A 102 6.28 10.50 6.71
C GLU A 102 6.57 9.72 5.42
N GLU A 103 6.29 10.33 4.27
CA GLU A 103 6.53 9.80 2.92
C GLU A 103 8.02 9.57 2.58
N ASP A 104 8.94 10.20 3.30
CA ASP A 104 10.38 9.91 3.14
C ASP A 104 10.78 8.63 3.90
N CYS A 105 9.96 8.20 4.87
CA CYS A 105 10.27 7.13 5.82
C CYS A 105 9.61 5.78 5.45
N ILE A 106 8.70 5.79 4.47
CA ILE A 106 8.00 4.60 3.99
C ILE A 106 7.96 4.59 2.47
N PRO A 107 7.90 3.41 1.83
CA PRO A 107 7.55 3.32 0.43
C PRO A 107 6.24 4.10 0.16
N CYS A 108 6.23 4.90 -0.90
CA CYS A 108 5.10 5.70 -1.37
C CYS A 108 4.82 5.45 -2.84
N ALA A 109 3.63 5.80 -3.29
CA ALA A 109 3.31 5.84 -4.71
C ALA A 109 4.34 6.69 -5.47
N PRO A 110 4.81 6.26 -6.65
CA PRO A 110 5.76 7.02 -7.45
C PRO A 110 5.15 8.33 -8.00
N ARG A 111 3.81 8.44 -7.99
CA ARG A 111 3.06 9.62 -8.43
C ARG A 111 2.58 10.47 -7.24
N PRO A 112 2.48 11.80 -7.37
CA PRO A 112 1.94 12.65 -6.33
C PRO A 112 0.48 12.29 -5.98
N ILE A 113 0.18 12.17 -4.69
CA ILE A 113 -1.15 11.77 -4.19
C ILE A 113 -2.26 12.73 -4.62
N GLU A 114 -2.02 14.05 -4.52
CA GLU A 114 -3.01 15.06 -4.89
C GLU A 114 -3.29 15.09 -6.40
N GLU A 115 -2.30 14.75 -7.23
CA GLU A 115 -2.49 14.60 -8.67
C GLU A 115 -3.40 13.40 -8.97
N MET A 116 -3.07 12.23 -8.41
CA MET A 116 -3.90 11.03 -8.56
C MET A 116 -5.30 11.22 -8.01
N TRP A 117 -5.45 11.95 -6.90
CA TRP A 117 -6.75 12.27 -6.32
C TRP A 117 -7.58 13.13 -7.27
N GLY A 118 -7.00 14.20 -7.80
CA GLY A 118 -7.67 15.06 -8.78
C GLY A 118 -8.06 14.31 -10.07
N GLU A 119 -7.21 13.37 -10.53
CA GLU A 119 -7.53 12.49 -11.65
C GLU A 119 -8.72 11.57 -11.36
N LEU A 120 -8.77 10.98 -10.16
CA LEU A 120 -9.89 10.13 -9.74
C LEU A 120 -11.20 10.92 -9.68
N GLU A 121 -11.19 12.12 -9.08
CA GLU A 121 -12.37 12.99 -9.03
C GLU A 121 -12.83 13.40 -10.43
N ALA A 122 -11.89 13.77 -11.31
CA ALA A 122 -12.19 14.11 -12.70
C ALA A 122 -12.74 12.90 -13.48
N LEU A 123 -12.22 11.70 -13.21
CA LEU A 123 -12.70 10.45 -13.80
C LEU A 123 -14.15 10.20 -13.36
N VAL A 124 -14.45 10.26 -12.07
CA VAL A 124 -15.82 10.06 -11.55
C VAL A 124 -16.79 11.08 -12.12
N ALA A 125 -16.40 12.37 -12.14
CA ALA A 125 -17.24 13.43 -12.70
C ALA A 125 -17.54 13.23 -14.20
N ARG A 126 -16.58 12.71 -14.95
CA ARG A 126 -16.70 12.45 -16.40
C ARG A 126 -17.50 11.18 -16.70
N GLU A 127 -17.28 10.13 -15.92
CA GLU A 127 -17.68 8.77 -16.27
C GLU A 127 -18.98 8.32 -15.59
N ALA A 128 -19.25 8.74 -14.35
CA ALA A 128 -20.46 8.34 -13.64
C ALA A 128 -21.68 9.10 -14.20
N ARG A 129 -22.44 8.52 -15.14
CA ARG A 129 -23.65 9.10 -15.75
C ARG A 129 -24.91 8.78 -14.98
N ASN A 130 -24.99 7.63 -14.33
CA ASN A 130 -26.10 7.24 -13.48
C ASN A 130 -26.09 8.10 -12.20
N PRO A 131 -27.18 8.83 -11.89
CA PRO A 131 -27.23 9.75 -10.75
C PRO A 131 -27.04 9.03 -9.41
N TRP A 132 -27.54 7.81 -9.27
CA TRP A 132 -27.39 7.02 -8.05
C TRP A 132 -25.95 6.57 -7.84
N VAL A 133 -25.31 6.06 -8.89
CA VAL A 133 -23.89 5.67 -8.84
C VAL A 133 -23.01 6.87 -8.53
N ARG A 134 -23.25 8.00 -9.20
CA ARG A 134 -22.50 9.24 -8.95
C ARG A 134 -22.63 9.71 -7.50
N GLU A 135 -23.84 9.71 -6.95
CA GLU A 135 -24.07 10.11 -5.55
C GLU A 135 -23.36 9.15 -4.58
N LEU A 136 -23.47 7.83 -4.78
CA LEU A 136 -22.78 6.85 -3.96
C LEU A 136 -21.26 7.06 -3.97
N LEU A 137 -20.66 7.20 -5.16
CA LEU A 137 -19.21 7.42 -5.29
C LEU A 137 -18.78 8.74 -4.65
N SER A 138 -19.55 9.81 -4.86
CA SER A 138 -19.25 11.13 -4.26
C SER A 138 -19.27 11.06 -2.73
N ARG A 139 -20.26 10.37 -2.14
CA ARG A 139 -20.34 10.18 -0.69
C ARG A 139 -19.19 9.35 -0.15
N VAL A 140 -18.83 8.25 -0.82
CA VAL A 140 -17.70 7.41 -0.41
C VAL A 140 -16.39 8.20 -0.49
N LEU A 141 -16.13 8.91 -1.58
CA LEU A 141 -14.92 9.72 -1.73
C LEU A 141 -14.85 10.84 -0.70
N ALA A 142 -15.98 11.51 -0.40
CA ALA A 142 -16.02 12.55 0.63
C ALA A 142 -15.74 12.00 2.04
N LYS A 143 -16.29 10.83 2.37
CA LYS A 143 -16.16 10.23 3.71
C LYS A 143 -14.82 9.54 3.93
N TYR A 144 -14.31 8.84 2.91
CA TYR A 144 -13.14 7.97 3.02
C TYR A 144 -11.90 8.53 2.32
N GLY A 145 -11.98 9.70 1.68
CA GLY A 145 -10.93 10.25 0.83
C GLY A 145 -9.59 10.46 1.52
N GLU A 146 -9.59 10.99 2.76
CA GLU A 146 -8.33 11.13 3.52
C GLU A 146 -7.63 9.79 3.74
N ARG A 147 -8.41 8.73 4.00
CA ARG A 147 -7.88 7.38 4.20
C ARG A 147 -7.44 6.76 2.88
N LEU A 148 -8.23 6.89 1.81
CA LEU A 148 -7.86 6.39 0.48
C LEU A 148 -6.52 6.97 -0.01
N ARG A 149 -6.25 8.25 0.27
CA ARG A 149 -4.98 8.93 -0.08
C ARG A 149 -3.75 8.36 0.64
N VAL A 150 -3.92 7.64 1.75
CA VAL A 150 -2.80 7.17 2.59
C VAL A 150 -2.74 5.66 2.75
N TRP A 151 -3.84 4.93 2.60
CA TRP A 151 -3.87 3.48 2.79
C TRP A 151 -3.07 2.74 1.72
N PRO A 152 -2.36 1.66 2.09
CA PRO A 152 -1.76 0.73 1.14
C PRO A 152 -2.84 -0.15 0.49
N ALA A 153 -2.59 -0.65 -0.72
CA ALA A 153 -3.50 -1.60 -1.36
C ALA A 153 -3.31 -3.03 -0.82
N ALA A 154 -2.21 -3.34 -0.15
CA ALA A 154 -2.01 -4.64 0.49
C ALA A 154 -0.90 -4.56 1.56
N GLN A 155 -0.81 -5.57 2.43
CA GLN A 155 0.23 -5.61 3.47
C GLN A 155 1.62 -6.01 2.97
N MET A 156 1.69 -6.90 1.96
CA MET A 156 2.96 -7.51 1.52
C MET A 156 3.09 -7.67 0.00
N VAL A 157 2.02 -7.41 -0.74
CA VAL A 157 1.92 -7.66 -2.18
C VAL A 157 1.45 -6.37 -2.86
N HIS A 158 1.80 -6.15 -4.13
CA HIS A 158 1.45 -5.03 -5.03
C HIS A 158 0.78 -3.79 -4.41
N HIS A 159 1.46 -2.64 -4.49
CA HIS A 159 1.00 -1.38 -3.89
C HIS A 159 0.94 -1.37 -2.35
N ALA A 160 1.82 -2.14 -1.68
CA ALA A 160 2.00 -2.14 -0.22
C ALA A 160 2.76 -0.89 0.30
N TYR A 161 2.35 0.28 -0.16
CA TYR A 161 2.95 1.57 0.15
C TYR A 161 1.86 2.63 0.37
N ARG A 162 2.22 3.72 1.02
CA ARG A 162 1.27 4.82 1.26
C ARG A 162 0.73 5.37 -0.06
N GLY A 163 -0.59 5.44 -0.16
CA GLY A 163 -1.32 5.85 -1.37
C GLY A 163 -1.46 4.75 -2.43
N GLY A 164 -1.02 3.54 -2.11
CA GLY A 164 -1.10 2.40 -3.04
C GLY A 164 -2.53 2.02 -3.39
N LEU A 165 -3.48 2.12 -2.45
CA LEU A 165 -4.88 1.83 -2.72
C LEU A 165 -5.48 2.83 -3.73
N LEU A 166 -5.16 4.12 -3.57
CA LEU A 166 -5.58 5.16 -4.52
C LEU A 166 -5.01 4.90 -5.93
N GLU A 167 -3.71 4.61 -6.02
CA GLU A 167 -3.08 4.32 -7.32
C GLU A 167 -3.71 3.11 -7.99
N HIS A 168 -3.91 2.02 -7.24
CA HIS A 168 -4.53 0.80 -7.74
C HIS A 168 -5.95 1.04 -8.23
N VAL A 169 -6.80 1.69 -7.41
CA VAL A 169 -8.19 2.01 -7.78
C VAL A 169 -8.26 2.92 -9.01
N LEU A 170 -7.43 3.96 -9.07
CA LEU A 170 -7.36 4.86 -10.23
C LEU A 170 -6.96 4.07 -11.49
N LYS A 171 -5.91 3.24 -11.39
CA LYS A 171 -5.42 2.44 -12.51
C LYS A 171 -6.47 1.45 -13.01
N MET A 172 -7.14 0.77 -12.09
CA MET A 172 -8.25 -0.13 -12.36
C MET A 172 -9.35 0.59 -13.13
N ALA A 173 -9.78 1.76 -12.68
CA ALA A 173 -10.84 2.53 -13.31
C ALA A 173 -10.44 3.03 -14.72
N GLU A 174 -9.20 3.47 -14.90
CA GLU A 174 -8.66 3.89 -16.21
C GLU A 174 -8.67 2.77 -17.26
N VAL A 175 -8.49 1.52 -16.85
CA VAL A 175 -8.45 0.36 -17.75
C VAL A 175 -9.84 -0.25 -17.93
N ALA A 176 -10.58 -0.42 -16.83
CA ALA A 176 -11.85 -1.13 -16.82
C ALA A 176 -12.97 -0.35 -17.54
N VAL A 177 -13.03 0.98 -17.40
CA VAL A 177 -14.08 1.79 -18.03
C VAL A 177 -14.02 1.75 -19.57
N PRO A 178 -12.86 1.91 -20.23
CA PRO A 178 -12.75 1.69 -21.66
C PRO A 178 -13.13 0.27 -22.10
N LEU A 179 -12.76 -0.75 -21.33
CA LEU A 179 -13.15 -2.14 -21.61
C LEU A 179 -14.66 -2.34 -21.52
N ALA A 180 -15.31 -1.77 -20.51
CA ALA A 180 -16.77 -1.80 -20.36
C ALA A 180 -17.47 -1.30 -21.63
N ARG A 181 -17.03 -0.14 -22.14
CA ARG A 181 -17.56 0.42 -23.39
C ARG A 181 -17.31 -0.47 -24.60
N ALA A 182 -16.10 -1.03 -24.71
CA ALA A 182 -15.72 -1.89 -25.82
C ALA A 182 -16.56 -3.18 -25.89
N TYR A 183 -16.95 -3.70 -24.72
CA TYR A 183 -17.76 -4.92 -24.60
C TYR A 183 -19.27 -4.64 -24.41
N GLY A 184 -19.71 -3.37 -24.44
CA GLY A 184 -21.11 -3.00 -24.25
C GLY A 184 -21.65 -3.26 -22.83
N ALA A 185 -20.77 -3.32 -21.84
CA ALA A 185 -21.12 -3.42 -20.43
C ALA A 185 -21.46 -2.05 -19.83
N ASP A 186 -22.11 -2.05 -18.67
CA ASP A 186 -22.43 -0.82 -17.94
C ASP A 186 -21.15 -0.19 -17.34
N ALA A 187 -20.71 0.92 -17.94
CA ALA A 187 -19.51 1.64 -17.53
C ALA A 187 -19.65 2.31 -16.16
N ASP A 188 -20.86 2.69 -15.74
CA ASP A 188 -21.11 3.25 -14.41
C ASP A 188 -20.92 2.17 -13.34
N LEU A 189 -21.45 0.96 -13.58
CA LEU A 189 -21.26 -0.18 -12.69
C LEU A 189 -19.79 -0.60 -12.61
N VAL A 190 -19.08 -0.68 -13.73
CA VAL A 190 -17.65 -1.04 -13.75
C VAL A 190 -16.82 0.02 -13.02
N LEU A 191 -17.10 1.31 -13.21
CA LEU A 191 -16.46 2.38 -12.45
C LEU A 191 -16.72 2.22 -10.96
N ALA A 192 -17.97 1.96 -10.56
CA ALA A 192 -18.32 1.75 -9.16
C ALA A 192 -17.59 0.54 -8.56
N GLY A 193 -17.54 -0.58 -9.27
CA GLY A 193 -16.78 -1.76 -8.89
C GLY A 193 -15.29 -1.45 -8.73
N ALA A 194 -14.68 -0.77 -9.71
CA ALA A 194 -13.26 -0.40 -9.66
C ALA A 194 -12.93 0.46 -8.44
N LEU A 195 -13.80 1.40 -8.06
CA LEU A 195 -13.58 2.26 -6.89
C LEU A 195 -13.85 1.57 -5.55
N LEU A 196 -14.77 0.61 -5.52
CA LEU A 196 -15.32 0.09 -4.27
C LEU A 196 -14.89 -1.34 -3.95
N HIS A 197 -14.32 -2.10 -4.89
CA HIS A 197 -13.98 -3.51 -4.70
C HIS A 197 -13.11 -3.76 -3.46
N ASP A 198 -12.18 -2.84 -3.20
CA ASP A 198 -11.21 -2.92 -2.11
C ASP A 198 -11.47 -1.92 -0.96
N ILE A 199 -12.61 -1.22 -0.95
CA ILE A 199 -12.88 -0.18 0.06
C ILE A 199 -12.89 -0.75 1.49
N GLY A 200 -13.17 -2.05 1.64
CA GLY A 200 -13.12 -2.73 2.93
C GLY A 200 -11.71 -2.82 3.53
N LYS A 201 -10.64 -2.59 2.75
CA LYS A 201 -9.25 -2.52 3.26
C LYS A 201 -9.06 -1.40 4.27
N LEU A 202 -9.89 -0.37 4.18
CA LEU A 202 -9.93 0.70 5.17
C LEU A 202 -10.30 0.13 6.54
N GLU A 203 -11.29 -0.74 6.64
CA GLU A 203 -11.72 -1.33 7.93
C GLU A 203 -10.95 -2.60 8.30
N GLU A 204 -10.32 -3.26 7.32
CA GLU A 204 -9.50 -4.46 7.52
C GLU A 204 -8.17 -4.15 8.20
N LEU A 205 -7.55 -3.03 7.83
CA LEU A 205 -6.21 -2.63 8.28
C LEU A 205 -6.30 -1.44 9.24
N ASP A 206 -5.79 -1.63 10.45
CA ASP A 206 -5.46 -0.54 11.35
C ASP A 206 -4.12 0.07 10.90
N TYR A 207 -4.17 1.30 10.39
CA TYR A 207 -3.06 1.97 9.74
C TYR A 207 -2.77 3.30 10.46
N GLU A 208 -2.19 3.21 11.66
CA GLU A 208 -1.56 4.37 12.29
C GLU A 208 -0.09 4.49 11.89
N CYS A 209 0.68 3.39 11.86
CA CYS A 209 2.05 3.38 11.31
C CYS A 209 2.58 1.99 10.85
N VAL A 210 2.04 0.88 11.38
CA VAL A 210 2.28 -0.49 10.89
C VAL A 210 0.93 -1.12 10.64
N ALA A 211 0.69 -1.60 9.42
CA ALA A 211 -0.57 -2.24 9.07
C ALA A 211 -0.77 -3.49 9.93
N GLN A 212 -1.66 -3.42 10.91
CA GLN A 212 -2.15 -4.58 11.67
C GLN A 212 -3.58 -4.87 11.23
N TYR A 213 -4.00 -6.12 11.27
CA TYR A 213 -5.40 -6.44 11.01
C TYR A 213 -6.25 -6.02 12.20
N SER A 214 -7.35 -5.31 11.93
CA SER A 214 -8.37 -5.07 12.94
C SER A 214 -9.07 -6.40 13.33
N THR A 215 -9.79 -6.42 14.45
CA THR A 215 -10.61 -7.59 14.82
C THR A 215 -11.61 -7.92 13.71
N ALA A 216 -12.24 -6.90 13.12
CA ALA A 216 -13.16 -7.07 12.02
C ALA A 216 -12.45 -7.59 10.76
N GLY A 217 -11.26 -7.05 10.44
CA GLY A 217 -10.44 -7.52 9.32
C GLY A 217 -10.08 -8.99 9.43
N ASN A 218 -9.62 -9.43 10.61
CA ASN A 218 -9.28 -10.83 10.86
C ASN A 218 -10.48 -11.78 10.76
N LEU A 219 -11.68 -11.34 11.18
CA LEU A 219 -12.86 -12.20 11.26
C LEU A 219 -13.70 -12.19 9.98
N LEU A 220 -13.74 -11.08 9.25
CA LEU A 220 -14.65 -10.86 8.13
C LEU A 220 -13.93 -10.69 6.78
N GLY A 221 -12.72 -10.12 6.78
CA GLY A 221 -11.96 -9.76 5.59
C GLY A 221 -12.52 -8.54 4.84
N HIS A 222 -11.66 -7.88 4.06
CA HIS A 222 -12.01 -6.66 3.31
C HIS A 222 -13.16 -6.86 2.32
N ILE A 223 -13.30 -8.03 1.68
CA ILE A 223 -14.36 -8.25 0.69
C ILE A 223 -15.75 -8.11 1.32
N THR A 224 -15.95 -8.76 2.48
CA THR A 224 -17.19 -8.69 3.24
C THR A 224 -17.42 -7.29 3.78
N LEU A 225 -16.38 -6.67 4.35
CA LEU A 225 -16.43 -5.31 4.88
C LEU A 225 -16.75 -4.27 3.79
N GLY A 226 -16.19 -4.45 2.60
CA GLY A 226 -16.43 -3.59 1.44
C GLY A 226 -17.90 -3.64 1.01
N ALA A 227 -18.48 -4.84 0.91
CA ALA A 227 -19.90 -4.99 0.59
C ALA A 227 -20.81 -4.36 1.68
N GLN A 228 -20.41 -4.43 2.96
CA GLN A 228 -21.13 -3.74 4.04
C GLN A 228 -21.06 -2.22 3.89
N ILE A 229 -19.88 -1.65 3.60
CA ILE A 229 -19.72 -0.21 3.36
C ILE A 229 -20.60 0.24 2.20
N VAL A 230 -20.62 -0.50 1.08
CA VAL A 230 -21.47 -0.19 -0.08
C VAL A 230 -22.94 -0.15 0.32
N ARG A 231 -23.42 -1.18 1.02
CA ARG A 231 -24.82 -1.26 1.46
C ARG A 231 -25.17 -0.12 2.40
N ASP A 232 -24.32 0.18 3.36
CA ASP A 232 -24.55 1.21 4.37
C ASP A 232 -24.59 2.61 3.76
N GLU A 233 -23.65 2.94 2.87
CA GLU A 233 -23.64 4.25 2.21
C GLU A 233 -24.80 4.40 1.22
N ALA A 234 -25.13 3.35 0.46
CA ALA A 234 -26.26 3.38 -0.46
C ALA A 234 -27.61 3.52 0.26
N SER A 235 -27.78 2.84 1.40
CA SER A 235 -29.01 2.89 2.20
C SER A 235 -29.27 4.26 2.85
N ARG A 236 -28.25 5.14 2.90
CA ARG A 236 -28.37 6.53 3.38
C ARG A 236 -28.80 7.49 2.27
N ILE A 237 -28.88 7.03 1.02
CA ILE A 237 -29.36 7.83 -0.11
C ILE A 237 -30.85 7.54 -0.29
N GLU A 238 -31.69 8.56 -0.11
CA GLU A 238 -33.14 8.42 -0.23
C GLU A 238 -33.53 7.97 -1.64
N GLY A 239 -34.30 6.88 -1.73
CA GLY A 239 -34.79 6.34 -3.00
C GLY A 239 -33.77 5.53 -3.81
N PHE A 240 -32.60 5.21 -3.25
CA PHE A 240 -31.59 4.42 -3.93
C PHE A 240 -32.15 3.03 -4.34
N PRO A 241 -32.02 2.62 -5.62
CA PRO A 241 -32.59 1.34 -6.07
C PRO A 241 -31.91 0.13 -5.42
N GLU A 242 -32.67 -0.72 -4.74
CA GLU A 242 -32.14 -1.94 -4.09
C GLU A 242 -31.42 -2.86 -5.09
N ALA A 243 -31.94 -2.95 -6.32
CA ALA A 243 -31.29 -3.73 -7.39
C ALA A 243 -29.86 -3.26 -7.68
N LEU A 244 -29.62 -1.95 -7.60
CA LEU A 244 -28.31 -1.36 -7.84
C LEU A 244 -27.35 -1.65 -6.68
N ILE A 245 -27.85 -1.68 -5.44
CA ILE A 245 -27.06 -2.10 -4.27
C ILE A 245 -26.58 -3.54 -4.46
N VAL A 246 -27.48 -4.44 -4.88
CA VAL A 246 -27.15 -5.84 -5.14
C VAL A 246 -26.10 -5.98 -6.24
N GLN A 247 -26.24 -5.24 -7.36
CA GLN A 247 -25.28 -5.27 -8.47
C GLN A 247 -23.88 -4.80 -8.04
N ILE A 248 -23.78 -3.65 -7.36
CA ILE A 248 -22.48 -3.12 -6.91
C ILE A 248 -21.88 -4.03 -5.83
N SER A 249 -22.70 -4.57 -4.92
CA SER A 249 -22.24 -5.52 -3.91
C SER A 249 -21.71 -6.80 -4.54
N HIS A 250 -22.35 -7.30 -5.61
CA HIS A 250 -21.86 -8.47 -6.35
C HIS A 250 -20.49 -8.20 -6.99
N LEU A 251 -20.26 -7.01 -7.55
CA LEU A 251 -18.94 -6.60 -8.06
C LEU A 251 -17.87 -6.69 -6.96
N VAL A 252 -18.15 -6.12 -5.79
CA VAL A 252 -17.25 -6.21 -4.63
C VAL A 252 -17.05 -7.66 -4.19
N LEU A 253 -18.10 -8.46 -4.08
CA LEU A 253 -18.02 -9.83 -3.58
C LEU A 253 -17.37 -10.83 -4.55
N SER A 254 -17.20 -10.46 -5.83
CA SER A 254 -16.69 -11.36 -6.88
C SER A 254 -15.38 -10.93 -7.51
N HIS A 255 -14.78 -9.82 -7.07
CA HIS A 255 -13.68 -9.18 -7.80
C HIS A 255 -12.40 -10.02 -7.87
N HIS A 256 -12.09 -10.93 -6.93
CA HIS A 256 -10.95 -11.85 -7.12
C HIS A 256 -11.24 -12.96 -8.15
N GLY A 257 -12.43 -13.00 -8.75
CA GLY A 257 -12.77 -13.84 -9.89
C GLY A 257 -13.08 -15.31 -9.59
N SER A 258 -12.54 -15.88 -8.51
CA SER A 258 -12.84 -17.27 -8.13
C SER A 258 -12.82 -17.50 -6.62
N LYS A 259 -13.48 -18.56 -6.18
CA LYS A 259 -13.45 -19.01 -4.78
C LYS A 259 -12.05 -19.46 -4.36
N GLU A 260 -11.25 -20.00 -5.28
CA GLU A 260 -9.86 -20.39 -5.01
C GLU A 260 -8.97 -19.18 -4.72
N PHE A 261 -9.33 -18.01 -5.26
CA PHE A 261 -8.69 -16.73 -4.99
C PHE A 261 -9.34 -15.96 -3.82
N GLY A 262 -10.27 -16.59 -3.09
CA GLY A 262 -10.87 -16.05 -1.88
C GLY A 262 -12.13 -15.20 -2.11
N SER A 263 -12.68 -15.11 -3.33
CA SER A 263 -13.98 -14.46 -3.52
C SER A 263 -15.12 -15.27 -2.87
N PRO A 264 -16.01 -14.64 -2.08
CA PRO A 264 -17.23 -15.29 -1.59
C PRO A 264 -18.13 -15.86 -2.70
N VAL A 265 -18.22 -15.15 -3.83
CA VAL A 265 -19.02 -15.55 -5.01
C VAL A 265 -18.22 -15.32 -6.29
N GLU A 266 -18.62 -15.97 -7.38
CA GLU A 266 -17.95 -15.82 -8.67
C GLU A 266 -18.57 -14.68 -9.50
N PRO A 267 -17.83 -14.13 -10.49
CA PRO A 267 -18.39 -13.19 -11.45
C PRO A 267 -19.59 -13.80 -12.21
N MET A 268 -20.70 -13.08 -12.23
CA MET A 268 -21.97 -13.50 -12.86
C MET A 268 -22.50 -12.47 -13.88
N THR A 269 -21.80 -11.35 -14.04
CA THR A 269 -22.17 -10.27 -14.96
C THR A 269 -20.95 -9.89 -15.81
N VAL A 270 -21.18 -9.29 -16.98
CA VAL A 270 -20.09 -8.85 -17.86
C VAL A 270 -19.18 -7.85 -17.14
N GLU A 271 -19.78 -6.96 -16.35
CA GLU A 271 -19.11 -5.98 -15.51
C GLU A 271 -18.18 -6.67 -14.49
N ALA A 272 -18.65 -7.73 -13.83
CA ALA A 272 -17.85 -8.47 -12.85
C ALA A 272 -16.70 -9.24 -13.51
N PHE A 273 -16.92 -9.82 -14.70
CA PHE A 273 -15.86 -10.47 -15.46
C PHE A 273 -14.78 -9.48 -15.89
N ILE A 274 -15.17 -8.29 -16.34
CA ILE A 274 -14.23 -7.22 -16.68
C ILE A 274 -13.45 -6.80 -15.44
N LEU A 275 -14.14 -6.51 -14.33
CA LEU A 275 -13.50 -6.06 -13.09
C LEU A 275 -12.47 -7.07 -12.59
N ALA A 276 -12.86 -8.35 -12.48
CA ALA A 276 -11.96 -9.40 -12.00
C ALA A 276 -10.76 -9.64 -12.94
N ALA A 277 -10.97 -9.54 -14.26
CA ALA A 277 -9.88 -9.69 -15.22
C ALA A 277 -8.88 -8.51 -15.16
N VAL A 278 -9.37 -7.28 -14.93
CA VAL A 278 -8.49 -6.11 -14.81
C VAL A 278 -7.70 -6.15 -13.50
N ASP A 279 -8.32 -6.57 -12.40
CA ASP A 279 -7.65 -6.72 -11.10
C ASP A 279 -6.49 -7.73 -11.16
N ASP A 280 -6.78 -8.93 -11.68
CA ASP A 280 -5.77 -9.97 -11.89
C ASP A 280 -4.66 -9.52 -12.87
N LEU A 281 -5.01 -8.75 -13.91
CA LEU A 281 -4.05 -8.20 -14.85
C LEU A 281 -3.11 -7.19 -14.18
N ASP A 282 -3.63 -6.27 -13.36
CA ASP A 282 -2.83 -5.26 -12.67
C ASP A 282 -1.81 -5.93 -11.74
N ALA A 283 -2.27 -6.90 -10.93
CA ALA A 283 -1.41 -7.70 -10.06
C ALA A 283 -0.32 -8.45 -10.86
N LYS A 284 -0.65 -9.05 -12.00
CA LYS A 284 0.33 -9.77 -12.85
C LYS A 284 1.34 -8.83 -13.48
N ILE A 285 0.93 -7.67 -13.99
CA ILE A 285 1.84 -6.70 -14.60
C ILE A 285 2.82 -6.14 -13.56
N HIS A 286 2.35 -5.88 -12.34
CA HIS A 286 3.26 -5.48 -11.28
C HIS A 286 4.25 -6.60 -10.91
N GLN A 287 3.83 -7.88 -10.87
CA GLN A 287 4.78 -9.01 -10.68
C GLN A 287 5.85 -9.04 -11.76
N VAL A 288 5.45 -8.91 -13.02
CA VAL A 288 6.37 -8.92 -14.16
C VAL A 288 7.38 -7.78 -14.05
N ARG A 289 6.92 -6.54 -13.84
CA ARG A 289 7.80 -5.37 -13.77
C ARG A 289 8.79 -5.47 -12.61
N ARG A 290 8.31 -5.87 -11.42
CA ARG A 290 9.14 -6.04 -10.24
C ARG A 290 10.21 -7.11 -10.47
N HIS A 291 9.81 -8.30 -10.93
CA HIS A 291 10.74 -9.41 -11.14
C HIS A 291 11.80 -9.10 -12.19
N VAL A 292 11.42 -8.39 -13.27
CA VAL A 292 12.39 -7.94 -14.28
C VAL A 292 13.37 -6.90 -13.72
N ALA A 293 12.90 -5.97 -12.88
CA ALA A 293 13.73 -4.91 -12.30
C ALA A 293 14.70 -5.40 -11.21
N GLU A 294 14.31 -6.43 -10.45
CA GLU A 294 15.10 -7.02 -9.36
C GLU A 294 16.09 -8.10 -9.85
N ASP A 295 16.05 -8.48 -11.13
CA ASP A 295 16.86 -9.58 -11.65
C ASP A 295 18.27 -9.14 -12.08
N GLU A 296 19.25 -9.51 -11.27
CA GLU A 296 20.69 -9.23 -11.49
C GLU A 296 21.40 -10.27 -12.40
N GLY A 297 20.67 -11.26 -12.94
CA GLY A 297 21.24 -12.33 -13.75
C GLY A 297 21.73 -11.84 -15.13
N GLU A 298 22.80 -12.45 -15.64
CA GLU A 298 23.28 -12.20 -17.00
C GLU A 298 22.33 -12.74 -18.07
N GLY A 299 22.19 -12.01 -19.19
CA GLY A 299 21.38 -12.41 -20.35
C GLY A 299 19.98 -11.80 -20.41
N ASP A 300 19.22 -12.16 -21.44
CA ASP A 300 17.95 -11.53 -21.80
C ASP A 300 16.73 -12.10 -21.05
N PHE A 301 16.91 -13.02 -20.11
CA PHE A 301 15.81 -13.65 -19.37
C PHE A 301 16.04 -13.58 -17.87
N THR A 302 14.95 -13.41 -17.12
CA THR A 302 14.96 -13.49 -15.66
C THR A 302 15.16 -14.93 -15.20
N GLY A 303 15.52 -15.12 -13.93
CA GLY A 303 15.24 -16.35 -13.20
C GLY A 303 13.75 -16.72 -13.22
N TYR A 304 13.43 -17.98 -12.89
CA TYR A 304 12.06 -18.48 -12.90
C TYR A 304 11.18 -17.75 -11.88
N HIS A 305 10.02 -17.24 -12.33
CA HIS A 305 9.03 -16.62 -11.45
C HIS A 305 8.02 -17.67 -10.95
N PRO A 306 7.99 -18.02 -9.65
CA PRO A 306 7.16 -19.14 -9.16
C PRO A 306 5.65 -18.94 -9.30
N ARG A 307 5.13 -17.74 -9.01
CA ARG A 307 3.69 -17.45 -9.12
C ARG A 307 3.19 -17.41 -10.57
N LEU A 308 3.93 -16.74 -11.46
CA LEU A 308 3.61 -16.68 -12.89
C LEU A 308 3.99 -17.96 -13.66
N ARG A 309 4.74 -18.85 -13.02
CA ARG A 309 5.21 -20.15 -13.52
C ARG A 309 5.96 -20.08 -14.85
N ARG A 310 6.80 -19.06 -15.03
CA ARG A 310 7.54 -18.81 -16.27
C ARG A 310 8.81 -18.00 -16.02
N VAL A 311 9.74 -18.05 -16.97
CA VAL A 311 10.80 -17.04 -17.10
C VAL A 311 10.27 -15.85 -17.89
N LEU A 312 10.79 -14.66 -17.62
CA LEU A 312 10.37 -13.42 -18.27
C LEU A 312 11.50 -12.86 -19.11
N PHE A 313 11.17 -12.24 -20.24
CA PHE A 313 12.15 -11.54 -21.06
C PHE A 313 12.47 -10.18 -20.42
N LYS A 314 13.77 -9.88 -20.29
CA LYS A 314 14.33 -8.60 -19.82
C LYS A 314 14.87 -7.85 -21.04
N PRO A 315 14.18 -6.82 -21.55
CA PRO A 315 14.71 -6.06 -22.67
C PRO A 315 15.99 -5.33 -22.22
N SER A 316 17.14 -5.79 -22.72
CA SER A 316 18.44 -5.14 -22.55
C SER A 316 18.39 -3.72 -23.12
N GLY A 317 18.24 -2.71 -22.27
CA GLY A 317 18.26 -1.28 -22.62
C GLY A 317 17.01 -0.75 -23.32
N ARG A 318 16.16 -0.06 -22.56
CA ARG A 318 15.31 1.04 -23.05
C ARG A 318 15.26 2.15 -22.03
#